data_AF-A0A958Y261-F1
#
_entry.id   AF-A0A958Y261-F1
#
_cell.length_a   1.000
_cell.length_b   1.000
_cell.length_c   1.000
_cell.angle_alpha   90.00
_cell.angle_beta   90.00
_cell.angle_gamma   90.00
#
_symmetry.space_group_name_H-M   'P 1'
#
loop_
_entity.id
_entity.type
_entity.pdbx_description
1 polymer ?
#
loop_
_entity_poly.entity_id
_entity_poly.type
_entity_poly.pdbx_seq_one_letter_code
_entity_poly.pdbx_strand_id
1 'polypeptide(L)'
;MNQPPVLFFAFANEEGRFLEYLKRESTTIHQALLPADAKGFVKLVREESTEIDDLFRFFQAYHGRMAVFHFAGHANGKQLNLEGQSAGMQELAQLIAEQKDTLRLVFLNGCGTAGQVQYLHNLGIPVVVATNCPVDDPKAQAFASRFYAAMANHYSLEGAFLHAKTHLELKYQKSANIFLSSDTGQKPMKEAQRDVFLPDLPTEEKRPENGAFPWGMYVAEGVGPAILQWKLPQYYAAPPPASVQVSYAVNKNILRLLKAVKSKAPDLREEHYPTEEALIITSFPWIISVHLFRLFADAESMSVVGLPRLRELIQAYVSTTRFLSYIALAQLWNELKSGKLTLENQLEEFFLLYKDNSETYDYLLLLQKVCEQMKGEDIEWFMPELQTIAERWAPGSHAFDQYRYVEAIRQRLIEEEIPAQEVEEGCYLCESVLTDLLTEAAGLVNFSLLTVRDIRIINPGHIAVPTPFEHMIGDLHVPFQAYLKHRPRSLDQYINSHSVVLTQRSEDTRISRYLNLSPFYLDKTAFGESKGKNTPMIYTLHHWKAHTFIFQNVNYNVNQAGQQNSPSSIDFLVVRPEMEDYQIILEQMNSFIKDIGG
;
A
#
# COMPACT_ATOMS: atom_id res chain seq x y z
N MET A 1 20.88 -18.64 -9.64
CA MET A 1 19.80 -18.67 -8.63
C MET A 1 19.78 -17.31 -7.98
N ASN A 2 18.76 -16.52 -8.26
CA ASN A 2 18.57 -15.27 -7.55
C ASN A 2 18.11 -15.68 -6.13
N GLN A 3 18.78 -15.23 -5.04
CA GLN A 3 18.29 -15.35 -3.65
C GLN A 3 17.94 -13.97 -3.03
N PRO A 4 16.96 -13.86 -2.11
CA PRO A 4 16.55 -12.58 -1.53
C PRO A 4 17.70 -11.89 -0.79
N PRO A 5 17.77 -10.54 -0.88
CA PRO A 5 18.79 -9.79 -0.17
C PRO A 5 18.61 -9.94 1.33
N VAL A 6 19.75 -9.90 2.03
CA VAL A 6 19.82 -10.12 3.47
C VAL A 6 19.86 -8.78 4.17
N LEU A 7 19.01 -8.65 5.19
CA LEU A 7 19.01 -7.53 6.12
C LEU A 7 19.53 -8.11 7.44
N PHE A 8 20.75 -7.73 7.81
CA PHE A 8 21.41 -8.22 9.00
C PHE A 8 21.36 -7.16 10.11
N PHE A 9 20.79 -7.54 11.25
CA PHE A 9 20.68 -6.71 12.44
C PHE A 9 21.50 -7.32 13.57
N ALA A 10 22.56 -6.61 13.95
CA ALA A 10 23.44 -6.94 15.05
C ALA A 10 23.15 -6.04 16.26
N PHE A 11 22.74 -6.64 17.37
CA PHE A 11 22.57 -5.97 18.65
C PHE A 11 23.64 -6.47 19.61
N ALA A 12 24.26 -5.57 20.35
CA ALA A 12 25.24 -5.91 21.38
C ALA A 12 24.96 -5.15 22.67
N ASN A 13 24.70 -5.88 23.74
CA ASN A 13 24.39 -5.31 25.06
C ASN A 13 25.49 -5.65 26.06
N GLU A 14 26.23 -4.64 26.52
CA GLU A 14 27.31 -4.84 27.48
C GLU A 14 26.73 -5.06 28.89
N GLU A 15 27.02 -6.19 29.55
CA GLU A 15 26.50 -6.51 30.90
C GLU A 15 26.78 -5.39 31.92
N GLY A 16 27.95 -4.74 31.82
CA GLY A 16 28.37 -3.65 32.70
C GLY A 16 27.71 -2.29 32.40
N ARG A 17 27.08 -2.14 31.23
CA ARG A 17 26.39 -0.91 30.77
C ARG A 17 25.14 -1.29 29.99
N PHE A 18 24.17 -1.85 30.68
CA PHE A 18 22.98 -2.39 30.03
C PHE A 18 22.11 -1.33 29.35
N LEU A 19 21.76 -1.54 28.08
CA LEU A 19 20.82 -0.72 27.30
C LEU A 19 19.43 -1.37 27.32
N GLU A 20 18.54 -0.88 28.18
CA GLU A 20 17.21 -1.48 28.40
C GLU A 20 16.32 -1.46 27.14
N TYR A 21 16.44 -0.41 26.33
CA TYR A 21 15.62 -0.23 25.14
C TYR A 21 16.12 -1.02 23.92
N LEU A 22 17.32 -1.61 23.98
CA LEU A 22 17.92 -2.33 22.85
C LEU A 22 17.09 -3.56 22.47
N LYS A 23 16.62 -4.33 23.46
CA LYS A 23 15.72 -5.46 23.23
C LYS A 23 14.40 -5.05 22.59
N ARG A 24 13.89 -3.87 22.98
CA ARG A 24 12.65 -3.31 22.41
C ARG A 24 12.86 -2.85 20.97
N GLU A 25 13.98 -2.18 20.68
CA GLU A 25 14.39 -1.82 19.32
C GLU A 25 14.45 -3.06 18.43
N SER A 26 15.17 -4.08 18.88
CA SER A 26 15.32 -5.35 18.19
C SER A 26 13.97 -6.02 17.88
N THR A 27 13.07 -6.04 18.87
CA THR A 27 11.74 -6.66 18.72
C THR A 27 10.85 -5.89 17.77
N THR A 28 10.79 -4.56 17.89
CA THR A 28 9.93 -3.72 17.03
C THR A 28 10.41 -3.72 15.58
N ILE A 29 11.72 -3.65 15.33
CA ILE A 29 12.28 -3.75 13.98
C ILE A 29 11.94 -5.12 13.37
N HIS A 30 12.12 -6.20 14.14
CA HIS A 30 11.80 -7.55 13.68
C HIS A 30 10.32 -7.69 13.30
N GLN A 31 9.40 -7.20 14.15
CA GLN A 31 7.96 -7.24 13.87
C GLN A 31 7.59 -6.46 12.61
N ALA A 32 8.19 -5.29 12.39
CA ALA A 32 7.94 -4.48 11.20
C ALA A 32 8.38 -5.16 9.89
N LEU A 33 9.49 -5.90 9.93
CA LEU A 33 10.07 -6.55 8.75
C LEU A 33 9.68 -8.02 8.58
N LEU A 34 9.10 -8.64 9.61
CA LEU A 34 8.65 -10.03 9.58
C LEU A 34 7.70 -10.32 8.41
N PRO A 35 6.73 -9.46 8.04
CA PRO A 35 5.92 -9.67 6.85
C PRO A 35 6.75 -9.76 5.58
N ALA A 36 7.78 -8.93 5.42
CA ALA A 36 8.64 -8.95 4.22
C ALA A 36 9.52 -10.22 4.16
N ASP A 37 10.02 -10.70 5.30
CA ASP A 37 10.75 -11.98 5.39
C ASP A 37 9.85 -13.19 5.14
N ALA A 38 8.64 -13.20 5.73
CA ALA A 38 7.64 -14.25 5.53
C ALA A 38 7.19 -14.34 4.06
N LYS A 39 7.12 -13.18 3.37
CA LYS A 39 6.84 -13.13 1.94
C LYS A 39 8.08 -13.49 1.09
N GLY A 40 9.25 -13.63 1.68
CA GLY A 40 10.50 -13.97 1.01
C GLY A 40 11.06 -12.84 0.14
N PHE A 41 10.64 -11.60 0.37
CA PHE A 41 11.14 -10.42 -0.34
C PHE A 41 12.55 -10.05 0.10
N VAL A 42 12.81 -10.30 1.38
CA VAL A 42 14.09 -10.14 2.04
C VAL A 42 14.36 -11.40 2.87
N LYS A 43 15.61 -11.58 3.28
CA LYS A 43 15.96 -12.52 4.34
C LYS A 43 16.35 -11.73 5.58
N LEU A 44 15.56 -11.86 6.65
CA LEU A 44 15.86 -11.23 7.93
C LEU A 44 16.81 -12.11 8.75
N VAL A 45 17.92 -11.51 9.20
CA VAL A 45 18.91 -12.14 10.07
C VAL A 45 19.10 -11.22 11.26
N ARG A 46 18.94 -11.76 12.47
CA ARG A 46 18.95 -10.99 13.72
C ARG A 46 19.81 -11.73 14.73
N GLU A 47 20.81 -11.06 15.27
CA GLU A 47 21.63 -11.52 16.39
C GLU A 47 21.45 -10.55 17.56
N GLU A 48 20.94 -11.03 18.68
CA GLU A 48 20.63 -10.19 19.85
C GLU A 48 21.81 -10.04 20.82
N SER A 49 22.78 -10.96 20.72
CA SER A 49 23.97 -11.04 21.55
C SER A 49 25.21 -11.14 20.66
N THR A 50 25.49 -10.07 19.90
CA THR A 50 26.51 -10.13 18.84
C THR A 50 27.92 -10.15 19.43
N GLU A 51 28.66 -11.23 19.16
CA GLU A 51 30.12 -11.32 19.35
C GLU A 51 30.88 -11.16 18.02
N ILE A 52 32.22 -11.05 18.07
CA ILE A 52 33.05 -10.94 16.85
C ILE A 52 32.86 -12.16 15.94
N ASP A 53 32.86 -13.37 16.50
CA ASP A 53 32.74 -14.61 15.73
C ASP A 53 31.38 -14.71 15.01
N ASP A 54 30.32 -14.14 15.59
CA ASP A 54 29.01 -14.08 14.96
C ASP A 54 29.03 -13.16 13.73
N LEU A 55 29.69 -12.00 13.81
CA LEU A 55 29.84 -11.12 12.66
C LEU A 55 30.56 -11.84 11.52
N PHE A 56 31.72 -12.47 11.77
CA PHE A 56 32.42 -13.23 10.71
C PHE A 56 31.54 -14.35 10.15
N ARG A 57 30.84 -15.10 11.01
CA ARG A 57 29.95 -16.19 10.60
C ARG A 57 28.84 -15.68 9.68
N PHE A 58 28.16 -14.59 10.04
CA PHE A 58 27.03 -14.06 9.27
C PHE A 58 27.47 -13.36 7.98
N PHE A 59 28.55 -12.58 8.01
CA PHE A 59 29.11 -11.95 6.80
C PHE A 59 29.60 -13.00 5.80
N GLN A 60 30.20 -14.10 6.26
CA GLN A 60 30.58 -15.22 5.40
C GLN A 60 29.37 -15.98 4.87
N ALA A 61 28.39 -16.32 5.73
CA ALA A 61 27.22 -17.11 5.34
C ALA A 61 26.34 -16.40 4.30
N TYR A 62 26.32 -15.06 4.32
CA TYR A 62 25.49 -14.23 3.45
C TYR A 62 26.30 -13.38 2.47
N HIS A 63 27.52 -13.82 2.14
CA HIS A 63 28.41 -13.11 1.23
C HIS A 63 27.76 -12.87 -0.14
N GLY A 64 27.84 -11.62 -0.63
CA GLY A 64 27.26 -11.19 -1.90
C GLY A 64 25.74 -11.09 -1.88
N ARG A 65 25.12 -11.00 -0.69
CA ARG A 65 23.66 -10.88 -0.55
C ARG A 65 23.23 -9.81 0.46
N MET A 66 24.13 -9.31 1.30
CA MET A 66 23.79 -8.34 2.34
C MET A 66 23.49 -6.97 1.72
N ALA A 67 22.26 -6.49 1.87
CA ALA A 67 21.81 -5.19 1.38
C ALA A 67 21.73 -4.14 2.49
N VAL A 68 21.42 -4.56 3.71
CA VAL A 68 21.39 -3.68 4.88
C VAL A 68 22.16 -4.33 6.02
N PHE A 69 23.02 -3.55 6.65
CA PHE A 69 23.64 -3.89 7.93
C PHE A 69 23.24 -2.85 8.97
N HIS A 70 22.59 -3.29 10.05
CA HIS A 70 22.24 -2.45 11.20
C HIS A 70 23.05 -2.91 12.42
N PHE A 71 23.71 -1.95 13.06
CA PHE A 71 24.32 -2.16 14.35
C PHE A 71 23.65 -1.26 15.39
N ALA A 72 23.28 -1.83 16.54
CA ALA A 72 22.84 -1.07 17.71
C ALA A 72 23.53 -1.57 18.98
N GLY A 73 24.07 -0.63 19.75
CA GLY A 73 24.87 -0.92 20.94
C GLY A 73 25.75 0.26 21.33
N HIS A 74 26.64 0.04 22.28
CA HIS A 74 27.60 1.07 22.67
C HIS A 74 28.62 1.30 21.55
N ALA A 75 28.79 2.56 21.20
CA ALA A 75 29.84 3.02 20.31
C ALA A 75 30.56 4.18 20.97
N ASN A 76 31.87 4.24 20.75
CA ASN A 76 32.62 5.48 20.84
C ASN A 76 33.24 5.69 19.46
N GLY A 77 33.58 6.92 19.07
CA GLY A 77 34.02 7.23 17.70
C GLY A 77 35.27 6.48 17.18
N LYS A 78 35.78 5.45 17.86
CA LYS A 78 36.88 4.56 17.44
C LYS A 78 36.52 3.07 17.47
N GLN A 79 35.52 2.63 18.23
CA GLN A 79 35.20 1.23 18.48
C GLN A 79 33.69 1.01 18.63
N LEU A 80 33.21 -0.15 18.17
CA LEU A 80 31.90 -0.67 18.54
C LEU A 80 32.10 -1.71 19.63
N ASN A 81 31.30 -1.63 20.70
CA ASN A 81 31.35 -2.63 21.76
C ASN A 81 30.41 -3.77 21.39
N LEU A 82 31.01 -4.95 21.19
CA LEU A 82 30.31 -6.21 21.03
C LEU A 82 30.24 -6.91 22.39
N GLU A 83 29.44 -7.97 22.49
CA GLU A 83 29.44 -8.78 23.70
C GLU A 83 30.81 -9.46 23.85
N GLY A 84 31.37 -9.39 25.06
CA GLY A 84 32.70 -9.94 25.39
C GLY A 84 33.92 -9.09 25.00
N GLN A 85 33.86 -8.26 23.95
CA GLN A 85 35.00 -7.42 23.54
C GLN A 85 34.64 -6.21 22.65
N SER A 86 35.49 -5.18 22.65
CA SER A 86 35.39 -4.07 21.70
C SER A 86 36.00 -4.46 20.36
N ALA A 87 35.24 -4.29 19.27
CA ALA A 87 35.75 -4.42 17.91
C ALA A 87 36.30 -3.07 17.43
N GLY A 88 37.51 -3.09 16.89
CA GLY A 88 38.08 -1.95 16.20
C GLY A 88 37.24 -1.61 14.96
N MET A 89 36.89 -0.33 14.82
CA MET A 89 35.97 0.09 13.76
C MET A 89 36.59 -0.02 12.36
N GLN A 90 37.93 0.03 12.24
CA GLN A 90 38.61 -0.13 10.96
C GLN A 90 38.52 -1.58 10.46
N GLU A 91 38.76 -2.53 11.36
CA GLU A 91 38.68 -3.96 11.10
C GLU A 91 37.25 -4.37 10.76
N LEU A 92 36.27 -3.86 11.51
CA LEU A 92 34.86 -4.10 11.20
C LEU A 92 34.44 -3.47 9.87
N ALA A 93 34.88 -2.25 9.57
CA ALA A 93 34.58 -1.61 8.30
C ALA A 93 35.20 -2.37 7.11
N GLN A 94 36.36 -3.01 7.28
CA GLN A 94 36.92 -3.92 6.27
C GLN A 94 36.04 -5.15 6.05
N LEU A 95 35.54 -5.78 7.11
CA LEU A 95 34.57 -6.89 7.01
C LEU A 95 33.28 -6.44 6.30
N ILE A 96 32.75 -5.26 6.64
CA ILE A 96 31.58 -4.68 5.97
C ILE A 96 31.87 -4.44 4.48
N ALA A 97 33.07 -3.98 4.14
CA ALA A 97 33.47 -3.70 2.77
C ALA A 97 33.57 -4.93 1.87
N GLU A 98 33.69 -6.14 2.43
CA GLU A 98 33.58 -7.39 1.66
C GLU A 98 32.21 -7.51 0.95
N GLN A 99 31.19 -6.80 1.44
CA GLN A 99 29.84 -6.79 0.90
C GLN A 99 29.52 -5.53 0.09
N LYS A 100 30.51 -4.70 -0.26
CA LYS A 100 30.30 -3.37 -0.87
C LYS A 100 29.47 -3.38 -2.16
N ASP A 101 29.52 -4.47 -2.93
CA ASP A 101 28.81 -4.58 -4.21
C ASP A 101 27.30 -4.78 -4.02
N THR A 102 26.88 -5.29 -2.86
CA THR A 102 25.47 -5.55 -2.54
C THR A 102 24.91 -4.64 -1.46
N LEU A 103 25.75 -4.13 -0.55
CA LEU A 103 25.32 -3.22 0.51
C LEU A 103 24.75 -1.93 -0.07
N ARG A 104 23.55 -1.58 0.37
CA ARG A 104 22.84 -0.34 0.04
C ARG A 104 22.82 0.63 1.21
N LEU A 105 22.81 0.10 2.44
CA LEU A 105 22.76 0.89 3.66
C LEU A 105 23.56 0.23 4.79
N VAL A 106 24.37 1.03 5.48
CA VAL A 106 24.90 0.72 6.82
C VAL A 106 24.27 1.67 7.82
N PHE A 107 23.62 1.15 8.86
CA PHE A 107 23.00 1.92 9.93
C PHE A 107 23.77 1.68 11.23
N LEU A 108 24.44 2.72 11.75
CA LEU A 108 25.20 2.69 12.99
C LEU A 108 24.45 3.42 14.11
N ASN A 109 23.55 2.71 14.79
CA ASN A 109 22.73 3.23 15.88
C ASN A 109 23.46 3.13 17.23
N GLY A 110 24.59 3.82 17.33
CA GLY A 110 25.38 3.99 18.56
C GLY A 110 25.89 5.42 18.67
N CYS A 111 26.33 5.84 19.85
CA CYS A 111 26.75 7.22 20.13
C CYS A 111 28.02 7.64 19.36
N GLY A 112 27.95 8.76 18.65
CA GLY A 112 29.12 9.43 18.06
C GLY A 112 29.80 8.65 16.92
N THR A 113 29.02 8.00 16.06
CA THR A 113 29.50 7.12 14.98
C THR A 113 29.87 7.87 13.69
N ALA A 114 29.55 9.17 13.58
CA ALA A 114 29.78 9.96 12.36
C ALA A 114 31.25 10.07 11.91
N GLY A 115 32.22 10.01 12.83
CA GLY A 115 33.65 10.05 12.50
C GLY A 115 34.13 8.88 11.63
N GLN A 116 33.29 7.87 11.42
CA GLN A 116 33.59 6.62 10.71
C GLN A 116 33.00 6.57 9.31
N VAL A 117 32.11 7.51 9.00
CA VAL A 117 31.42 7.62 7.71
C VAL A 117 32.42 7.71 6.56
N GLN A 118 33.44 8.57 6.66
CA GLN A 118 34.42 8.74 5.59
C GLN A 118 35.20 7.45 5.33
N TYR A 119 35.52 6.68 6.37
CA TYR A 119 36.25 5.42 6.21
C TYR A 119 35.40 4.38 5.48
N LEU A 120 34.11 4.23 5.84
CA LEU A 120 33.17 3.37 5.15
C LEU A 120 32.96 3.79 3.68
N HIS A 121 32.85 5.09 3.41
CA HIS A 121 32.75 5.59 2.04
C HIS A 121 34.01 5.34 1.20
N ASN A 122 35.21 5.52 1.78
CA ASN A 122 36.47 5.18 1.11
C ASN A 122 36.56 3.68 0.75
N LEU A 123 35.87 2.83 1.49
CA LEU A 123 35.77 1.39 1.23
C LEU A 123 34.65 1.02 0.22
N GLY A 124 33.92 2.01 -0.28
CA GLY A 124 32.88 1.85 -1.30
C GLY A 124 31.47 1.62 -0.74
N ILE A 125 31.23 1.84 0.55
CA ILE A 125 29.88 1.75 1.12
C ILE A 125 29.06 2.97 0.68
N PRO A 126 27.90 2.78 0.02
CA PRO A 126 27.23 3.88 -0.66
C PRO A 126 26.46 4.82 0.27
N VAL A 127 25.76 4.29 1.28
CA VAL A 127 24.95 5.08 2.22
C VAL A 127 25.24 4.63 3.65
N VAL A 128 25.50 5.59 4.53
CA VAL A 128 25.69 5.36 5.97
C VAL A 128 24.74 6.25 6.76
N VAL A 129 23.97 5.67 7.68
CA VAL A 129 23.23 6.41 8.71
C VAL A 129 24.02 6.32 10.01
N ALA A 130 24.39 7.46 10.59
CA ALA A 130 25.24 7.53 11.78
C ALA A 130 24.79 8.68 12.70
N THR A 131 25.23 8.66 13.96
CA THR A 131 24.94 9.72 14.93
C THR A 131 26.11 10.68 15.06
N ASN A 132 25.82 11.98 15.13
CA ASN A 132 26.82 13.04 15.31
C ASN A 132 27.10 13.36 16.79
N CYS A 133 26.23 12.91 17.69
CA CYS A 133 26.30 13.19 19.11
C CYS A 133 25.74 12.01 19.92
N PRO A 134 25.94 11.99 21.24
CA PRO A 134 25.24 11.05 22.11
C PRO A 134 23.71 11.15 21.93
N VAL A 135 23.04 10.00 21.86
CA VAL A 135 21.60 9.90 21.68
C VAL A 135 20.97 9.19 22.88
N ASP A 136 19.77 9.61 23.28
CA ASP A 136 19.01 8.93 24.34
C ASP A 136 18.41 7.61 23.81
N ASP A 137 18.55 6.52 24.56
CA ASP A 137 18.08 5.18 24.16
C ASP A 137 16.61 5.14 23.67
N PRO A 138 15.63 5.81 24.33
CA PRO A 138 14.25 5.81 23.85
C PRO A 138 14.07 6.52 22.50
N LYS A 139 14.93 7.51 22.19
CA LYS A 139 14.92 8.20 20.90
C LYS A 139 15.57 7.35 19.83
N ALA A 140 16.68 6.67 20.14
CA ALA A 140 17.34 5.74 19.24
C ALA A 140 16.43 4.57 18.84
N GLN A 141 15.77 3.96 19.83
CA GLN A 141 14.78 2.91 19.60
C GLN A 141 13.62 3.40 18.72
N ALA A 142 13.05 4.57 19.03
CA ALA A 142 11.92 5.11 18.29
C ALA A 142 12.28 5.49 16.85
N PHE A 143 13.47 6.04 16.62
CA PHE A 143 13.95 6.40 15.29
C PHE A 143 14.11 5.16 14.40
N ALA A 144 14.88 4.18 14.87
CA ALA A 144 15.14 2.95 14.11
C ALA A 144 13.84 2.19 13.83
N SER A 145 12.95 2.08 14.82
CA SER A 145 11.64 1.43 14.65
C SER A 145 10.80 2.07 13.53
N ARG A 146 10.72 3.41 13.51
CA ARG A 146 9.94 4.12 12.47
C ARG A 146 10.62 4.10 11.11
N PHE A 147 11.95 4.13 11.08
CA PHE A 147 12.73 4.01 9.85
C PHE A 147 12.48 2.66 9.16
N TYR A 148 12.63 1.54 9.89
CA TYR A 148 12.42 0.22 9.33
C TYR A 148 10.95 -0.09 9.04
N ALA A 149 10.01 0.44 9.82
CA ALA A 149 8.58 0.36 9.49
C ALA A 149 8.25 1.09 8.18
N ALA A 150 8.82 2.28 7.94
CA ALA A 150 8.66 2.99 6.68
C ALA A 150 9.28 2.20 5.51
N MET A 151 10.50 1.66 5.69
CA MET A 151 11.14 0.80 4.69
C MET A 151 10.33 -0.45 4.36
N ALA A 152 9.75 -1.12 5.37
CA ALA A 152 8.85 -2.26 5.19
C ALA A 152 7.63 -1.90 4.33
N ASN A 153 7.22 -0.64 4.36
CA ASN A 153 6.13 -0.08 3.56
C ASN A 153 6.62 0.62 2.27
N HIS A 154 7.79 0.19 1.78
CA HIS A 154 8.35 0.55 0.48
C HIS A 154 8.64 2.04 0.30
N TYR A 155 8.95 2.71 1.41
CA TYR A 155 9.62 4.00 1.35
C TYR A 155 11.03 3.84 0.81
N SER A 156 11.50 4.86 0.10
CA SER A 156 12.92 4.98 -0.23
C SER A 156 13.75 5.19 1.03
N LEU A 157 15.07 4.97 0.97
CA LEU A 157 15.98 5.27 2.08
C LEU A 157 15.79 6.70 2.60
N GLU A 158 15.73 7.67 1.69
CA GLU A 158 15.47 9.07 2.02
C GLU A 158 14.08 9.28 2.61
N GLY A 159 13.05 8.70 2.00
CA GLY A 159 11.68 8.81 2.50
C GLY A 159 11.53 8.24 3.91
N ALA A 160 12.12 7.08 4.17
CA ALA A 160 12.10 6.42 5.46
C ALA A 160 12.84 7.23 6.54
N PHE A 161 14.00 7.79 6.18
CA PHE A 161 14.76 8.67 7.06
C PHE A 161 13.96 9.92 7.44
N LEU A 162 13.37 10.60 6.45
CA LEU A 162 12.56 11.80 6.67
C LEU A 162 11.30 11.49 7.50
N HIS A 163 10.67 10.35 7.27
CA HIS A 163 9.51 9.89 8.04
C HIS A 163 9.87 9.69 9.52
N ALA A 164 10.96 8.96 9.79
CA ALA A 164 11.43 8.72 11.14
C ALA A 164 11.85 10.02 11.86
N LYS A 165 12.52 10.94 11.14
CA LYS A 165 12.87 12.27 11.64
C LYS A 165 11.62 13.07 12.04
N THR A 166 10.65 13.18 11.13
CA THR A 166 9.40 13.91 11.36
C THR A 166 8.64 13.36 12.56
N HIS A 167 8.59 12.02 12.70
CA HIS A 167 7.94 11.38 13.85
C HIS A 167 8.61 11.77 15.18
N LEU A 168 9.94 11.71 15.24
CA LEU A 168 10.68 12.11 16.44
C LEU A 168 10.48 13.58 16.79
N GLU A 169 10.56 14.47 15.79
CA GLU A 169 10.35 15.90 15.98
C GLU A 169 8.95 16.16 16.56
N LEU A 170 7.90 15.57 16.00
CA LEU A 170 6.53 15.70 16.51
C LEU A 170 6.36 15.15 17.94
N LYS A 171 7.00 14.02 18.24
CA LYS A 171 6.85 13.33 19.53
C LYS A 171 7.61 14.03 20.65
N TYR A 172 8.81 14.57 20.37
CA TYR A 172 9.73 15.08 21.38
C TYR A 172 9.91 16.61 21.36
N GLN A 173 9.44 17.34 20.34
CA GLN A 173 9.41 18.82 20.36
C GLN A 173 8.17 19.42 21.04
N LYS A 174 7.20 18.60 21.49
CA LYS A 174 6.11 19.04 22.38
C LYS A 174 6.62 19.30 23.81
N SER A 175 7.46 20.31 23.95
CA SER A 175 7.73 21.02 25.22
C SER A 175 8.20 22.47 25.01
N ALA A 176 8.27 22.98 23.77
CA ALA A 176 8.58 24.38 23.51
C ALA A 176 7.46 25.03 22.66
N ASN A 177 6.55 25.71 23.35
CA ASN A 177 5.67 26.77 22.85
C ASN A 177 4.62 26.40 21.77
N ILE A 178 3.47 25.87 22.22
CA ILE A 178 2.19 26.24 21.60
C ILE A 178 1.86 27.66 22.09
N PHE A 179 2.31 28.68 21.35
CA PHE A 179 1.68 29.99 21.35
C PHE A 179 1.06 30.21 19.98
N LEU A 180 -0.25 30.02 19.90
CA LEU A 180 -1.09 30.68 18.93
C LEU A 180 -0.98 32.19 19.20
N SER A 181 -0.15 32.90 18.45
CA SER A 181 -0.28 34.35 18.31
C SER A 181 -0.75 34.65 16.91
N SER A 182 -2.05 34.91 16.79
CA SER A 182 -2.59 35.81 15.80
C SER A 182 -1.86 37.14 15.90
N ASP A 183 -1.01 37.48 14.92
CA ASP A 183 -1.03 38.85 14.42
C ASP A 183 -0.40 38.99 13.04
N THR A 184 -1.02 39.90 12.31
CA THR A 184 -0.81 40.29 10.91
C THR A 184 0.60 40.82 10.61
N GLY A 185 1.17 40.39 9.48
CA GLY A 185 2.40 40.99 8.96
C GLY A 185 2.98 40.22 7.77
N GLN A 186 2.57 40.60 6.57
CA GLN A 186 3.07 40.09 5.29
C GLN A 186 4.61 40.08 5.22
N LYS A 187 5.19 38.89 5.04
CA LYS A 187 6.32 38.65 4.12
C LYS A 187 6.08 37.32 3.40
N PRO A 188 6.29 37.24 2.08
CA PRO A 188 6.04 36.02 1.33
C PRO A 188 6.98 34.91 1.81
N MET A 189 6.40 33.77 2.22
CA MET A 189 7.11 32.50 2.34
C MET A 189 7.75 32.20 0.98
N LYS A 190 9.06 32.40 0.87
CA LYS A 190 9.83 31.69 -0.13
C LYS A 190 9.72 30.21 0.17
N GLU A 191 9.48 29.46 -0.89
CA GLU A 191 9.40 28.01 -0.96
C GLU A 191 10.37 27.35 0.03
N ALA A 192 9.83 26.49 0.91
CA ALA A 192 10.62 25.55 1.68
C ALA A 192 11.25 24.56 0.68
N GLN A 193 12.40 24.96 0.13
CA GLN A 193 13.26 24.08 -0.65
C GLN A 193 13.69 22.91 0.23
N ARG A 194 13.77 21.76 -0.44
CA ARG A 194 14.26 20.47 0.04
C ARG A 194 15.69 20.62 0.58
N ASP A 195 15.83 20.92 1.86
CA ASP A 195 17.10 20.74 2.57
C ASP A 195 17.05 19.42 3.33
N VAL A 196 17.31 18.33 2.61
CA VAL A 196 18.03 17.22 3.22
C VAL A 196 19.38 17.82 3.60
N PHE A 197 19.55 18.13 4.88
CA PHE A 197 20.84 18.58 5.38
C PHE A 197 21.83 17.44 5.09
N LEU A 198 22.67 17.64 4.07
CA LEU A 198 23.93 16.93 3.87
C LEU A 198 24.92 17.68 4.77
N PRO A 199 25.11 17.29 6.05
CA PRO A 199 26.11 17.93 6.86
C PRO A 199 27.47 17.75 6.20
N ASP A 200 28.22 18.84 6.02
CA ASP A 200 29.67 18.73 5.85
C ASP A 200 30.21 17.88 7.02
N LEU A 201 31.12 16.96 6.72
CA LEU A 201 31.73 16.09 7.72
C LEU A 201 32.32 16.97 8.83
N PRO A 202 32.00 16.70 10.11
CA PRO A 202 32.63 17.42 11.20
C PRO A 202 34.13 17.12 11.16
N THR A 203 34.92 18.14 10.81
CA THR A 203 36.33 18.18 11.18
C THR A 203 36.38 18.22 12.71
N GLU A 204 37.33 17.47 13.29
CA GLU A 204 37.38 17.15 14.71
C GLU A 204 37.04 18.35 15.64
N GLU A 205 36.27 18.06 16.69
CA GLU A 205 35.95 18.95 17.82
C GLU A 205 34.96 20.12 17.63
N LYS A 206 33.88 19.94 16.87
CA LYS A 206 32.68 20.80 17.04
C LYS A 206 31.47 20.01 17.52
N ARG A 207 31.09 20.22 18.79
CA ARG A 207 29.74 19.86 19.28
C ARG A 207 28.72 20.57 18.36
N PRO A 208 27.69 19.89 17.85
CA PRO A 208 26.63 20.58 17.13
C PRO A 208 26.02 21.66 18.03
N GLU A 209 25.78 22.84 17.45
CA GLU A 209 25.05 23.92 18.11
C GLU A 209 23.68 23.40 18.59
N ASN A 210 23.20 23.94 19.72
CA ASN A 210 21.93 23.54 20.34
C ASN A 210 20.79 23.50 19.30
N GLY A 211 20.35 22.29 18.92
CA GLY A 211 19.18 22.08 18.05
C GLY A 211 19.37 21.19 16.82
N ALA A 212 20.58 20.74 16.47
CA ALA A 212 20.77 19.85 15.32
C ALA A 212 20.18 18.44 15.56
N PHE A 213 19.54 17.87 14.54
CA PHE A 213 19.00 16.50 14.60
C PHE A 213 20.13 15.46 14.76
N PRO A 214 20.05 14.50 15.69
CA PRO A 214 21.21 13.67 16.06
C PRO A 214 21.73 12.70 14.98
N TRP A 215 20.85 12.23 14.08
CA TRP A 215 21.22 11.32 12.99
C TRP A 215 21.52 12.08 11.70
N GLY A 216 22.56 11.66 10.99
CA GLY A 216 22.84 12.07 9.61
C GLY A 216 22.74 10.87 8.67
N MET A 217 22.30 11.11 7.44
CA MET A 217 22.34 10.16 6.33
C MET A 217 23.38 10.65 5.31
N TYR A 218 24.46 9.90 5.16
CA TYR A 218 25.64 10.26 4.38
C TYR A 218 25.72 9.41 3.13
N VAL A 219 26.03 10.03 1.99
CA VAL A 219 26.14 9.37 0.69
C VAL A 219 27.57 9.51 0.18
N ALA A 220 28.17 8.42 -0.28
CA ALA A 220 29.52 8.43 -0.81
C ALA A 220 29.63 9.31 -2.07
N GLU A 221 30.76 10.00 -2.21
CA GLU A 221 31.09 10.76 -3.42
C GLU A 221 31.09 9.82 -4.64
N GLY A 222 30.40 10.24 -5.72
CA GLY A 222 30.33 9.49 -6.98
C GLY A 222 29.19 8.47 -7.10
N VAL A 223 28.46 8.14 -6.02
CA VAL A 223 27.29 7.22 -6.09
C VAL A 223 26.02 7.90 -6.64
N GLY A 224 25.97 9.23 -6.58
CA GLY A 224 24.83 10.03 -7.04
C GLY A 224 23.57 9.88 -6.16
N PRO A 225 22.56 10.76 -6.30
CA PRO A 225 21.38 10.76 -5.43
C PRO A 225 20.42 9.59 -5.69
N ALA A 226 20.61 8.81 -6.76
CA ALA A 226 19.72 7.71 -7.13
C ALA A 226 19.67 6.60 -6.06
N ILE A 227 20.78 6.34 -5.36
CA ILE A 227 20.81 5.33 -4.28
C ILE A 227 19.85 5.65 -3.13
N LEU A 228 19.60 6.94 -2.88
CA LEU A 228 18.65 7.38 -1.85
C LEU A 228 17.20 7.01 -2.18
N GLN A 229 16.91 6.77 -3.46
CA GLN A 229 15.63 6.28 -3.94
C GLN A 229 15.51 4.75 -3.87
N TRP A 230 16.56 4.04 -3.45
CA TRP A 230 16.48 2.60 -3.23
C TRP A 230 15.43 2.27 -2.16
N LYS A 231 14.68 1.20 -2.41
CA LYS A 231 13.60 0.71 -1.54
C LYS A 231 13.85 -0.77 -1.24
N LEU A 232 13.28 -1.28 -0.15
CA LEU A 232 13.25 -2.73 0.04
C LEU A 232 12.57 -3.37 -1.18
N PRO A 233 13.13 -4.47 -1.72
CA PRO A 233 12.42 -5.23 -2.73
C PRO A 233 11.06 -5.59 -2.15
N GLN A 234 10.02 -5.32 -2.91
CA GLN A 234 8.69 -5.82 -2.56
C GLN A 234 8.45 -7.18 -3.15
N TYR A 235 9.26 -7.68 -4.09
CA TYR A 235 9.04 -9.00 -4.67
C TYR A 235 10.34 -9.66 -5.06
N TYR A 236 10.40 -10.97 -4.84
CA TYR A 236 11.51 -11.81 -5.21
C TYR A 236 11.05 -12.81 -6.26
N ALA A 237 11.40 -12.58 -7.53
CA ALA A 237 11.07 -13.53 -8.58
C ALA A 237 11.95 -14.79 -8.40
N ALA A 238 11.35 -15.89 -7.93
CA ALA A 238 11.84 -17.19 -8.35
C ALA A 238 11.67 -17.27 -9.87
N PRO A 239 12.66 -17.77 -10.64
CA PRO A 239 12.41 -18.05 -12.04
C PRO A 239 11.17 -18.95 -12.13
N PRO A 240 10.27 -18.72 -13.10
CA PRO A 240 9.09 -19.56 -13.23
C PRO A 240 9.54 -21.03 -13.30
N PRO A 241 8.76 -21.97 -12.73
CA PRO A 241 9.01 -23.38 -12.96
C PRO A 241 9.13 -23.60 -14.48
N ALA A 242 10.16 -24.34 -14.91
CA ALA A 242 10.52 -24.50 -16.31
C ALA A 242 9.28 -24.62 -17.19
N SER A 243 9.18 -23.69 -18.14
CA SER A 243 8.02 -23.47 -18.99
C SER A 243 7.48 -24.78 -19.57
N VAL A 244 6.31 -25.19 -19.08
CA VAL A 244 5.41 -25.94 -19.96
C VAL A 244 5.00 -24.91 -21.01
N GLN A 245 5.43 -25.09 -22.26
CA GLN A 245 4.88 -24.37 -23.41
C GLN A 245 3.39 -24.70 -23.50
N VAL A 246 2.58 -24.03 -22.70
CA VAL A 246 1.14 -24.06 -22.82
C VAL A 246 0.82 -23.13 -23.97
N SER A 247 0.19 -23.65 -25.02
CA SER A 247 -0.43 -22.82 -26.05
C SER A 247 -1.41 -21.86 -25.35
N TYR A 248 -0.99 -20.60 -25.19
CA TYR A 248 -1.77 -19.57 -24.54
C TYR A 248 -2.71 -18.94 -25.57
N ALA A 249 -3.99 -19.29 -25.45
CA ALA A 249 -5.06 -18.62 -26.16
C ALA A 249 -5.61 -17.51 -25.25
N VAL A 250 -5.51 -16.26 -25.73
CA VAL A 250 -6.02 -15.06 -25.04
C VAL A 250 -7.46 -15.27 -24.59
N ASN A 251 -7.78 -14.83 -23.36
CA ASN A 251 -9.09 -14.89 -22.72
C ASN A 251 -9.62 -16.31 -22.41
N LYS A 252 -8.92 -17.38 -22.81
CA LYS A 252 -9.37 -18.76 -22.58
C LYS A 252 -9.43 -19.10 -21.09
N ASN A 253 -8.56 -18.53 -20.25
CA ASN A 253 -8.68 -18.74 -18.81
C ASN A 253 -9.84 -17.92 -18.25
N ILE A 254 -10.01 -16.65 -18.68
CA ILE A 254 -11.10 -15.78 -18.21
C ILE A 254 -12.47 -16.39 -18.49
N LEU A 255 -12.66 -17.05 -19.65
CA LEU A 255 -13.92 -17.74 -19.98
C LEU A 255 -14.30 -18.85 -18.99
N ARG A 256 -13.34 -19.39 -18.21
CA ARG A 256 -13.64 -20.35 -17.13
C ARG A 256 -14.52 -19.75 -16.03
N LEU A 257 -14.54 -18.42 -15.89
CA LEU A 257 -15.42 -17.71 -14.96
C LEU A 257 -16.91 -18.01 -15.20
N LEU A 258 -17.31 -18.35 -16.43
CA LEU A 258 -18.71 -18.72 -16.74
C LEU A 258 -19.25 -19.77 -15.78
N LYS A 259 -18.45 -20.79 -15.46
CA LYS A 259 -18.87 -21.86 -14.56
C LYS A 259 -19.14 -21.32 -13.15
N ALA A 260 -18.28 -20.43 -12.65
CA ALA A 260 -18.41 -19.82 -11.33
C ALA A 260 -19.61 -18.86 -11.27
N VAL A 261 -19.76 -18.00 -12.29
CA VAL A 261 -20.89 -17.07 -12.43
C VAL A 261 -22.22 -17.83 -12.44
N LYS A 262 -22.36 -18.83 -13.33
CA LYS A 262 -23.57 -19.66 -13.43
C LYS A 262 -23.87 -20.42 -12.13
N SER A 263 -22.83 -20.88 -11.43
CA SER A 263 -23.00 -21.57 -10.15
C SER A 263 -23.47 -20.64 -9.02
N LYS A 264 -23.07 -19.36 -9.04
CA LYS A 264 -23.38 -18.40 -7.96
C LYS A 264 -24.68 -17.65 -8.18
N ALA A 265 -25.12 -17.50 -9.42
CA ALA A 265 -26.39 -16.88 -9.78
C ALA A 265 -27.15 -17.74 -10.81
N PRO A 266 -27.80 -18.83 -10.37
CA PRO A 266 -28.53 -19.75 -11.25
C PRO A 266 -29.72 -19.12 -11.97
N ASP A 267 -30.25 -18.01 -11.42
CA ASP A 267 -31.39 -17.28 -11.99
C ASP A 267 -31.00 -16.33 -13.13
N LEU A 268 -29.70 -16.19 -13.43
CA LEU A 268 -29.22 -15.43 -14.59
C LEU A 268 -29.67 -16.11 -15.89
N ARG A 269 -30.58 -15.47 -16.61
CA ARG A 269 -31.11 -15.97 -17.88
C ARG A 269 -30.16 -15.63 -19.04
N GLU A 270 -29.40 -16.63 -19.49
CA GLU A 270 -28.40 -16.50 -20.57
C GLU A 270 -28.95 -15.86 -21.86
N GLU A 271 -30.21 -16.10 -22.18
CA GLU A 271 -30.93 -15.54 -23.34
C GLU A 271 -30.97 -14.00 -23.39
N HIS A 272 -30.71 -13.31 -22.28
CA HIS A 272 -30.64 -11.85 -22.22
C HIS A 272 -29.27 -11.30 -22.64
N TYR A 273 -28.28 -12.17 -22.88
CA TYR A 273 -26.90 -11.79 -23.17
C TYR A 273 -26.50 -12.26 -24.58
N PRO A 274 -25.88 -11.38 -25.39
CA PRO A 274 -25.55 -11.72 -26.78
C PRO A 274 -24.38 -12.72 -26.89
N THR A 275 -23.47 -12.74 -25.89
CA THR A 275 -22.31 -13.62 -25.86
C THR A 275 -21.95 -14.02 -24.43
N GLU A 276 -21.10 -15.03 -24.29
CA GLU A 276 -20.57 -15.47 -23.00
C GLU A 276 -19.72 -14.39 -22.31
N GLU A 277 -18.94 -13.63 -23.08
CA GLU A 277 -18.15 -12.50 -22.58
C GLU A 277 -19.07 -11.40 -22.01
N ALA A 278 -20.16 -11.08 -22.72
CA ALA A 278 -21.13 -10.10 -22.26
C ALA A 278 -21.78 -10.52 -20.93
N LEU A 279 -22.08 -11.82 -20.78
CA LEU A 279 -22.59 -12.36 -19.52
C LEU A 279 -21.55 -12.18 -18.38
N ILE A 280 -20.28 -12.54 -18.61
CA ILE A 280 -19.22 -12.34 -17.60
C ILE A 280 -19.10 -10.86 -17.23
N ILE A 281 -18.92 -9.98 -18.22
CA ILE A 281 -18.68 -8.55 -18.01
C ILE A 281 -19.80 -7.91 -17.17
N THR A 282 -21.05 -8.22 -17.47
CA THR A 282 -22.22 -7.61 -16.82
C THR A 282 -22.60 -8.24 -15.49
N SER A 283 -22.00 -9.39 -15.14
CA SER A 283 -22.27 -10.08 -13.88
C SER A 283 -21.48 -9.50 -12.71
N PHE A 284 -20.34 -8.86 -12.97
CA PHE A 284 -19.54 -8.21 -11.93
C PHE A 284 -19.89 -6.71 -11.78
N PRO A 285 -19.53 -6.09 -10.63
CA PRO A 285 -19.65 -4.64 -10.46
C PRO A 285 -18.74 -3.85 -11.43
N TRP A 286 -19.15 -2.61 -11.78
CA TRP A 286 -18.42 -1.72 -12.70
C TRP A 286 -16.91 -1.65 -12.46
N ILE A 287 -16.49 -1.68 -11.19
CA ILE A 287 -15.07 -1.66 -10.77
C ILE A 287 -14.24 -2.76 -11.45
N ILE A 288 -14.83 -3.93 -11.67
CA ILE A 288 -14.18 -5.08 -12.31
C ILE A 288 -14.58 -5.15 -13.78
N SER A 289 -15.86 -4.90 -14.10
CA SER A 289 -16.40 -5.01 -15.47
C SER A 289 -15.67 -4.13 -16.47
N VAL A 290 -15.22 -2.95 -16.04
CA VAL A 290 -14.49 -2.01 -16.90
C VAL A 290 -13.19 -2.63 -17.45
N HIS A 291 -12.51 -3.44 -16.65
CA HIS A 291 -11.28 -4.14 -17.02
C HIS A 291 -11.59 -5.35 -17.90
N LEU A 292 -12.58 -6.15 -17.51
CA LEU A 292 -13.01 -7.31 -18.30
C LEU A 292 -13.46 -6.87 -19.71
N PHE A 293 -14.19 -5.76 -19.81
CA PHE A 293 -14.58 -5.17 -21.07
C PHE A 293 -13.37 -4.84 -21.96
N ARG A 294 -12.31 -4.24 -21.41
CA ARG A 294 -11.07 -3.96 -22.16
C ARG A 294 -10.34 -5.24 -22.56
N LEU A 295 -10.23 -6.22 -21.67
CA LEU A 295 -9.56 -7.50 -21.94
C LEU A 295 -10.25 -8.34 -23.03
N PHE A 296 -11.58 -8.23 -23.14
CA PHE A 296 -12.39 -8.86 -24.19
C PHE A 296 -12.52 -8.00 -25.46
N ALA A 297 -11.97 -6.79 -25.49
CA ALA A 297 -12.09 -5.92 -26.66
C ALA A 297 -11.35 -6.52 -27.87
N ASP A 298 -12.01 -6.48 -29.03
CA ASP A 298 -11.41 -6.88 -30.32
C ASP A 298 -10.50 -5.77 -30.88
N ALA A 299 -9.50 -5.40 -30.09
CA ALA A 299 -8.45 -4.47 -30.47
C ALA A 299 -7.11 -5.23 -30.41
N GLU A 300 -6.21 -4.98 -31.37
CA GLU A 300 -4.90 -5.67 -31.43
C GLU A 300 -4.13 -5.58 -30.11
N SER A 301 -4.24 -4.46 -29.37
CA SER A 301 -3.60 -4.28 -28.07
C SER A 301 -4.11 -5.22 -26.95
N MET A 302 -5.26 -5.86 -27.14
CA MET A 302 -5.92 -6.73 -26.15
C MET A 302 -6.12 -8.16 -26.66
N SER A 303 -6.33 -8.36 -27.96
CA SER A 303 -6.57 -9.68 -28.56
C SER A 303 -5.30 -10.50 -28.79
N VAL A 304 -4.12 -9.90 -28.66
CA VAL A 304 -2.82 -10.59 -28.73
C VAL A 304 -2.01 -10.47 -27.45
N VAL A 305 -1.03 -11.36 -27.30
CA VAL A 305 -0.03 -11.30 -26.22
C VAL A 305 0.83 -10.06 -26.42
N GLY A 306 0.95 -9.22 -25.39
CA GLY A 306 1.77 -8.02 -25.46
C GLY A 306 1.74 -7.20 -24.18
N LEU A 307 2.63 -6.22 -24.11
CA LEU A 307 2.77 -5.33 -22.97
C LEU A 307 1.47 -4.58 -22.62
N PRO A 308 0.66 -4.08 -23.58
CA PRO A 308 -0.59 -3.40 -23.25
C PRO A 308 -1.61 -4.31 -22.56
N ARG A 309 -1.73 -5.57 -23.01
CA ARG A 309 -2.57 -6.58 -22.39
C ARG A 309 -2.08 -6.92 -20.98
N LEU A 310 -0.77 -7.12 -20.81
CA LEU A 310 -0.19 -7.40 -19.49
C LEU A 310 -0.49 -6.29 -18.48
N ARG A 311 -0.35 -5.03 -18.89
CA ARG A 311 -0.71 -3.87 -18.05
C ARG A 311 -2.18 -3.88 -17.65
N GLU A 312 -3.09 -4.22 -18.57
CA GLU A 312 -4.52 -4.31 -18.26
C GLU A 312 -4.85 -5.46 -17.31
N LEU A 313 -4.20 -6.62 -17.46
CA LEU A 313 -4.35 -7.77 -16.56
C LEU A 313 -3.91 -7.41 -15.12
N ILE A 314 -2.75 -6.76 -14.99
CA ILE A 314 -2.27 -6.28 -13.69
C ILE A 314 -3.22 -5.23 -13.11
N GLN A 315 -3.69 -4.29 -13.91
CA GLN A 315 -4.63 -3.28 -13.44
C GLN A 315 -5.95 -3.91 -12.98
N ALA A 316 -6.48 -4.90 -13.71
CA ALA A 316 -7.68 -5.64 -13.34
C ALA A 316 -7.50 -6.35 -11.99
N TYR A 317 -6.32 -6.98 -11.80
CA TYR A 317 -5.95 -7.63 -10.55
C TYR A 317 -5.88 -6.62 -9.39
N VAL A 318 -5.17 -5.49 -9.55
CA VAL A 318 -5.06 -4.44 -8.52
C VAL A 318 -6.42 -3.81 -8.19
N SER A 319 -7.25 -3.53 -9.19
CA SER A 319 -8.62 -3.01 -8.99
C SER A 319 -9.49 -4.01 -8.23
N THR A 320 -9.35 -5.31 -8.51
CA THR A 320 -10.12 -6.37 -7.84
C THR A 320 -9.69 -6.52 -6.39
N THR A 321 -8.39 -6.65 -6.10
CA THR A 321 -7.89 -6.79 -4.72
C THR A 321 -8.19 -5.56 -3.88
N ARG A 322 -8.04 -4.36 -4.46
CA ARG A 322 -8.44 -3.09 -3.83
C ARG A 322 -9.92 -3.06 -3.49
N PHE A 323 -10.79 -3.43 -4.43
CA PHE A 323 -12.24 -3.45 -4.19
C PHE A 323 -12.62 -4.40 -3.05
N LEU A 324 -12.08 -5.62 -3.05
CA LEU A 324 -12.31 -6.60 -1.97
C LEU A 324 -11.80 -6.07 -0.62
N SER A 325 -10.60 -5.47 -0.60
CA SER A 325 -10.03 -4.89 0.62
C SER A 325 -10.87 -3.73 1.17
N TYR A 326 -11.43 -2.88 0.30
CA TYR A 326 -12.27 -1.75 0.72
C TYR A 326 -13.67 -2.19 1.14
N ILE A 327 -14.22 -3.27 0.58
CA ILE A 327 -15.44 -3.90 1.12
C ILE A 327 -15.18 -4.38 2.56
N ALA A 328 -14.08 -5.13 2.78
CA ALA A 328 -13.71 -5.60 4.11
C ALA A 328 -13.49 -4.42 5.07
N LEU A 329 -12.79 -3.37 4.63
CA LEU A 329 -12.47 -2.20 5.43
C LEU A 329 -13.72 -1.39 5.80
N ALA A 330 -14.66 -1.23 4.87
CA ALA A 330 -15.94 -0.59 5.14
C ALA A 330 -16.77 -1.39 6.16
N GLN A 331 -16.77 -2.72 6.06
CA GLN A 331 -17.43 -3.56 7.05
C GLN A 331 -16.78 -3.42 8.43
N LEU A 332 -15.44 -3.53 8.50
CA LEU A 332 -14.68 -3.32 9.74
C LEU A 332 -15.07 -2.00 10.42
N TRP A 333 -15.10 -0.91 9.66
CA TRP A 333 -15.43 0.41 10.19
C TRP A 333 -16.86 0.47 10.76
N ASN A 334 -17.83 -0.15 10.08
CA ASN A 334 -19.19 -0.26 10.59
C ASN A 334 -19.27 -1.05 11.91
N GLU A 335 -18.56 -2.18 12.01
CA GLU A 335 -18.55 -2.99 13.23
C GLU A 335 -17.91 -2.22 14.40
N LEU A 336 -16.83 -1.46 14.15
CA LEU A 336 -16.22 -0.57 15.14
C LEU A 336 -17.20 0.53 15.61
N LYS A 337 -17.91 1.18 14.67
CA LYS A 337 -18.90 2.20 15.00
C LYS A 337 -20.09 1.65 15.77
N SER A 338 -20.46 0.39 15.52
CA SER A 338 -21.53 -0.28 16.26
C SER A 338 -21.13 -0.71 17.68
N GLY A 339 -19.83 -0.67 18.00
CA GLY A 339 -19.27 -1.13 19.28
C GLY A 339 -19.20 -2.66 19.42
N LYS A 340 -19.45 -3.41 18.34
CA LYS A 340 -19.34 -4.87 18.31
C LYS A 340 -17.90 -5.37 18.23
N LEU A 341 -16.98 -4.51 17.80
CA LEU A 341 -15.58 -4.83 17.63
C LEU A 341 -14.72 -3.75 18.30
N THR A 342 -13.55 -4.15 18.81
CA THR A 342 -12.47 -3.24 19.20
C THR A 342 -11.20 -3.63 18.45
N LEU A 343 -10.44 -2.66 17.96
CA LEU A 343 -9.16 -2.92 17.30
C LEU A 343 -8.10 -3.31 18.34
N GLU A 344 -7.52 -4.49 18.18
CA GLU A 344 -6.36 -4.92 18.96
C GLU A 344 -5.08 -4.18 18.52
N ASN A 345 -4.95 -3.95 17.22
CA ASN A 345 -3.82 -3.24 16.61
C ASN A 345 -4.33 -2.20 15.60
N GLN A 346 -3.59 -1.10 15.47
CA GLN A 346 -3.84 -0.12 14.41
C GLN A 346 -3.55 -0.77 13.04
N LEU A 347 -4.37 -0.47 12.04
CA LEU A 347 -4.09 -0.83 10.65
C LEU A 347 -3.05 0.12 10.05
N GLU A 348 -1.83 0.10 10.60
CA GLU A 348 -0.72 0.96 10.18
C GLU A 348 -0.50 0.86 8.65
N GLU A 349 -0.70 -0.31 8.04
CA GLU A 349 -0.57 -0.52 6.60
C GLU A 349 -1.50 0.38 5.80
N PHE A 350 -2.75 0.59 6.22
CA PHE A 350 -3.66 1.51 5.52
C PHE A 350 -3.13 2.94 5.59
N PHE A 351 -2.64 3.36 6.76
CA PHE A 351 -2.07 4.70 6.98
C PHE A 351 -0.79 4.98 6.18
N LEU A 352 -0.24 3.95 5.55
CA LEU A 352 0.95 4.06 4.72
C LEU A 352 0.63 4.20 3.23
N LEU A 353 -0.66 4.37 2.84
CA LEU A 353 -1.04 4.63 1.45
C LEU A 353 -0.72 6.07 1.02
N TYR A 354 0.52 6.28 0.58
CA TYR A 354 1.02 7.56 0.11
C TYR A 354 1.33 7.54 -1.38
N LYS A 355 1.61 8.72 -1.94
CA LYS A 355 1.95 8.84 -3.35
C LYS A 355 3.11 7.90 -3.75
N ASP A 356 4.14 7.79 -2.92
CA ASP A 356 5.40 7.11 -3.25
C ASP A 356 5.29 5.58 -3.28
N ASN A 357 4.25 5.00 -2.69
CA ASN A 357 4.00 3.55 -2.68
C ASN A 357 2.59 3.17 -3.18
N SER A 358 1.74 4.13 -3.57
CA SER A 358 0.38 3.86 -4.07
C SER A 358 0.34 2.86 -5.23
N GLU A 359 1.27 2.97 -6.17
CA GLU A 359 1.37 2.08 -7.33
C GLU A 359 1.82 0.66 -6.97
N THR A 360 2.46 0.47 -5.81
CA THR A 360 2.97 -0.82 -5.33
C THR A 360 2.29 -1.28 -4.04
N TYR A 361 1.22 -0.60 -3.65
CA TYR A 361 0.49 -0.91 -2.44
C TYR A 361 -0.17 -2.28 -2.55
N ASP A 362 -0.07 -3.06 -1.48
CA ASP A 362 -0.49 -4.46 -1.42
C ASP A 362 -1.88 -4.59 -0.78
N TYR A 363 -2.91 -4.47 -1.62
CA TYR A 363 -4.30 -4.53 -1.19
C TYR A 363 -4.71 -5.94 -0.73
N LEU A 364 -4.02 -6.99 -1.17
CA LEU A 364 -4.32 -8.35 -0.71
C LEU A 364 -3.81 -8.57 0.72
N LEU A 365 -2.63 -8.03 1.06
CA LEU A 365 -2.17 -7.97 2.45
C LEU A 365 -3.11 -7.12 3.31
N LEU A 366 -3.57 -5.97 2.81
CA LEU A 366 -4.56 -5.16 3.53
C LEU A 366 -5.82 -5.97 3.82
N LEU A 367 -6.36 -6.71 2.83
CA LEU A 367 -7.50 -7.60 3.02
C LEU A 367 -7.23 -8.65 4.11
N GLN A 368 -6.07 -9.30 4.08
CA GLN A 368 -5.67 -10.28 5.09
C GLN A 368 -5.63 -9.69 6.50
N LYS A 369 -5.05 -8.48 6.64
CA LYS A 369 -4.96 -7.77 7.91
C LYS A 369 -6.32 -7.35 8.45
N VAL A 370 -7.19 -6.82 7.59
CA VAL A 370 -8.57 -6.49 7.96
C VAL A 370 -9.33 -7.74 8.40
N CYS A 371 -9.21 -8.84 7.65
CA CYS A 371 -9.84 -10.11 8.03
C CYS A 371 -9.32 -10.65 9.36
N GLU A 372 -8.01 -10.54 9.63
CA GLU A 372 -7.39 -10.92 10.91
C GLU A 372 -7.99 -10.13 12.09
N GLN A 373 -8.20 -8.82 11.96
CA GLN A 373 -8.84 -8.00 13.00
C GLN A 373 -10.30 -8.38 13.28
N MET A 374 -10.97 -9.05 12.35
CA MET A 374 -12.37 -9.46 12.48
C MET A 374 -12.50 -10.96 12.82
N LYS A 375 -11.40 -11.68 13.06
CA LYS A 375 -11.43 -13.10 13.45
C LYS A 375 -11.82 -13.25 14.92
N GLY A 376 -12.72 -14.17 15.22
CA GLY A 376 -13.05 -14.61 16.59
C GLY A 376 -14.29 -13.96 17.21
N GLU A 377 -14.83 -12.91 16.60
CA GLU A 377 -16.09 -12.27 17.02
C GLU A 377 -17.30 -12.87 16.28
N ASP A 378 -18.49 -12.84 16.90
CA ASP A 378 -19.77 -13.28 16.29
C ASP A 378 -20.30 -12.26 15.26
N ILE A 379 -19.47 -11.96 14.25
CA ILE A 379 -19.73 -10.98 13.20
C ILE A 379 -20.23 -11.71 11.95
N GLU A 380 -21.46 -11.40 11.54
CA GLU A 380 -21.97 -11.85 10.25
C GLU A 380 -21.29 -11.09 9.11
N TRP A 381 -20.62 -11.82 8.22
CA TRP A 381 -19.92 -11.21 7.08
C TRP A 381 -20.88 -10.68 6.03
N PHE A 382 -20.63 -9.44 5.57
CA PHE A 382 -21.40 -8.87 4.46
C PHE A 382 -21.16 -9.66 3.17
N MET A 383 -19.90 -10.06 2.94
CA MET A 383 -19.47 -10.96 1.87
C MET A 383 -18.61 -12.08 2.48
N PRO A 384 -19.18 -13.27 2.76
CA PRO A 384 -18.47 -14.37 3.40
C PRO A 384 -17.21 -14.83 2.67
N GLU A 385 -17.20 -14.74 1.33
CA GLU A 385 -16.06 -15.13 0.51
C GLU A 385 -14.76 -14.37 0.83
N LEU A 386 -14.83 -13.17 1.42
CA LEU A 386 -13.64 -12.38 1.78
C LEU A 386 -12.70 -13.13 2.72
N GLN A 387 -13.25 -13.88 3.69
CA GLN A 387 -12.46 -14.69 4.61
C GLN A 387 -11.72 -15.80 3.89
N THR A 388 -12.42 -16.51 3.00
CA THR A 388 -11.85 -17.62 2.23
C THR A 388 -10.74 -17.14 1.31
N ILE A 389 -10.93 -15.97 0.68
CA ILE A 389 -9.89 -15.33 -0.17
C ILE A 389 -8.68 -14.95 0.69
N ALA A 390 -8.89 -14.29 1.84
CA ALA A 390 -7.79 -13.91 2.72
C ALA A 390 -6.95 -15.12 3.17
N GLU A 391 -7.59 -16.26 3.48
CA GLU A 391 -6.92 -17.48 3.93
C GLU A 391 -6.22 -18.24 2.79
N ARG A 392 -6.86 -18.37 1.63
CA ARG A 392 -6.30 -19.11 0.50
C ARG A 392 -5.03 -18.47 -0.03
N TRP A 393 -4.95 -17.14 -0.01
CA TRP A 393 -3.81 -16.38 -0.50
C TRP A 393 -2.81 -16.02 0.61
N ALA A 394 -2.93 -16.62 1.80
CA ALA A 394 -2.01 -16.39 2.90
C ALA A 394 -0.62 -17.02 2.66
N PRO A 395 0.45 -16.52 3.31
CA PRO A 395 1.80 -17.07 3.18
C PRO A 395 1.84 -18.59 3.39
N GLY A 396 2.56 -19.29 2.50
CA GLY A 396 2.74 -20.74 2.53
C GLY A 396 1.77 -21.55 1.64
N SER A 397 0.82 -20.90 0.96
CA SER A 397 -0.06 -21.56 -0.02
C SER A 397 0.50 -21.51 -1.45
N HIS A 398 0.01 -22.39 -2.34
CA HIS A 398 0.35 -22.31 -3.77
C HIS A 398 -0.15 -21.01 -4.42
N ALA A 399 -1.33 -20.52 -4.02
CA ALA A 399 -1.88 -19.27 -4.52
C ALA A 399 -0.99 -18.09 -4.13
N PHE A 400 -0.40 -18.13 -2.94
CA PHE A 400 0.55 -17.13 -2.48
C PHE A 400 1.82 -17.06 -3.36
N ASP A 401 2.35 -18.20 -3.82
CA ASP A 401 3.48 -18.19 -4.76
C ASP A 401 3.14 -17.50 -6.09
N GLN A 402 1.93 -17.76 -6.62
CA GLN A 402 1.46 -17.10 -7.84
C GLN A 402 1.22 -15.60 -7.63
N TYR A 403 0.67 -15.22 -6.49
CA TYR A 403 0.51 -13.82 -6.09
C TYR A 403 1.86 -13.08 -6.05
N ARG A 404 2.88 -13.66 -5.42
CA ARG A 404 4.22 -13.05 -5.37
C ARG A 404 4.80 -12.82 -6.76
N TYR A 405 4.53 -13.73 -7.69
CA TYR A 405 4.98 -13.56 -9.07
C TYR A 405 4.25 -12.43 -9.78
N VAL A 406 2.91 -12.36 -9.69
CA VAL A 406 2.11 -11.30 -10.32
C VAL A 406 2.55 -9.92 -9.82
N GLU A 407 2.80 -9.81 -8.53
CA GLU A 407 3.27 -8.57 -7.98
C GLU A 407 4.75 -8.26 -8.34
N ALA A 408 5.60 -9.28 -8.54
CA ALA A 408 6.94 -9.07 -9.11
C ALA A 408 6.87 -8.48 -10.53
N ILE A 409 5.95 -8.99 -11.36
CA ILE A 409 5.69 -8.44 -12.68
C ILE A 409 5.16 -7.00 -12.59
N ARG A 410 4.23 -6.73 -11.66
CA ARG A 410 3.74 -5.37 -11.40
C ARG A 410 4.88 -4.41 -11.08
N GLN A 411 5.82 -4.79 -10.21
CA GLN A 411 6.98 -3.97 -9.88
C GLN A 411 7.84 -3.67 -11.12
N ARG A 412 8.16 -4.69 -11.92
CA ARG A 412 8.96 -4.52 -13.15
C ARG A 412 8.26 -3.65 -14.19
N LEU A 413 6.93 -3.71 -14.27
CA LEU A 413 6.15 -2.83 -15.15
C LEU A 413 6.24 -1.37 -14.72
N ILE A 414 6.28 -1.10 -13.41
CA ILE A 414 6.44 0.25 -12.85
C ILE A 414 7.86 0.78 -13.08
N GLU A 415 8.86 -0.10 -12.97
CA GLU A 415 10.26 0.22 -13.25
C GLU A 415 10.56 0.31 -14.76
N GLU A 416 9.62 -0.08 -15.62
CA GLU A 416 9.76 -0.19 -17.08
C GLU A 416 10.86 -1.17 -17.54
N GLU A 417 11.23 -2.13 -16.70
CA GLU A 417 12.32 -3.09 -16.89
C GLU A 417 11.80 -4.53 -17.10
N ILE A 418 10.92 -4.76 -18.08
CA ILE A 418 10.40 -6.11 -18.39
C ILE A 418 10.90 -6.65 -19.74
N PRO A 419 11.65 -7.78 -19.76
CA PRO A 419 12.06 -8.45 -20.99
C PRO A 419 10.87 -8.98 -21.79
N ALA A 420 10.98 -9.00 -23.13
CA ALA A 420 9.90 -9.46 -24.01
C ALA A 420 9.43 -10.90 -23.73
N GLN A 421 10.34 -11.80 -23.36
CA GLN A 421 10.00 -13.18 -23.00
C GLN A 421 9.11 -13.24 -21.74
N GLU A 422 9.39 -12.39 -20.75
CA GLU A 422 8.60 -12.34 -19.51
C GLU A 422 7.22 -11.70 -19.73
N VAL A 423 7.04 -10.91 -20.80
CA VAL A 423 5.72 -10.35 -21.16
C VAL A 423 4.76 -11.46 -21.58
N GLU A 424 5.23 -12.46 -22.32
CA GLU A 424 4.40 -13.59 -22.75
C GLU A 424 4.02 -14.49 -21.56
N GLU A 425 5.02 -14.91 -20.78
CA GLU A 425 4.81 -15.71 -19.57
C GLU A 425 3.95 -14.96 -18.54
N GLY A 426 4.19 -13.66 -18.38
CA GLY A 426 3.44 -12.76 -17.54
C GLY A 426 1.97 -12.65 -17.96
N CYS A 427 1.68 -12.53 -19.26
CA CYS A 427 0.30 -12.49 -19.75
C CYS A 427 -0.47 -13.77 -19.36
N TYR A 428 0.12 -14.94 -19.58
CA TYR A 428 -0.52 -16.22 -19.24
C TYR A 428 -0.77 -16.34 -17.73
N LEU A 429 0.26 -16.07 -16.92
CA LEU A 429 0.18 -16.26 -15.47
C LEU A 429 -0.73 -15.22 -14.82
N CYS A 430 -0.64 -13.95 -15.21
CA CYS A 430 -1.54 -12.91 -14.70
C CYS A 430 -2.99 -13.17 -15.10
N GLU A 431 -3.26 -13.67 -16.32
CA GLU A 431 -4.62 -14.07 -16.71
C GLU A 431 -5.13 -15.23 -15.84
N SER A 432 -4.29 -16.23 -15.56
CA SER A 432 -4.66 -17.34 -14.67
C SER A 432 -4.96 -16.85 -13.24
N VAL A 433 -4.08 -16.04 -12.66
CA VAL A 433 -4.24 -15.50 -11.30
C VAL A 433 -5.46 -14.62 -11.19
N LEU A 434 -5.70 -13.74 -12.16
CA LEU A 434 -6.91 -12.92 -12.20
C LEU A 434 -8.17 -13.78 -12.27
N THR A 435 -8.14 -14.84 -13.09
CA THR A 435 -9.26 -15.79 -13.22
C THR A 435 -9.52 -16.53 -11.89
N ASP A 436 -8.48 -17.01 -11.22
CA ASP A 436 -8.61 -17.71 -9.94
C ASP A 436 -9.17 -16.77 -8.85
N LEU A 437 -8.63 -15.55 -8.76
CA LEU A 437 -9.13 -14.53 -7.84
C LEU A 437 -10.60 -14.17 -8.10
N LEU A 438 -10.98 -13.93 -9.36
CA LEU A 438 -12.37 -13.63 -9.73
C LEU A 438 -13.31 -14.82 -9.52
N THR A 439 -12.82 -16.05 -9.65
CA THR A 439 -13.59 -17.26 -9.35
C THR A 439 -13.92 -17.35 -7.87
N GLU A 440 -12.98 -17.03 -7.00
CA GLU A 440 -13.20 -16.97 -5.55
C GLU A 440 -14.10 -15.79 -5.16
N ALA A 441 -13.91 -14.65 -5.82
CA ALA A 441 -14.76 -13.47 -5.67
C ALA A 441 -16.10 -13.58 -6.43
N ALA A 442 -16.44 -14.73 -6.99
CA ALA A 442 -17.67 -14.91 -7.77
C ALA A 442 -18.94 -14.66 -6.95
N GLY A 443 -18.87 -14.64 -5.61
CA GLY A 443 -19.97 -14.18 -4.75
C GLY A 443 -20.44 -12.74 -5.08
N LEU A 444 -19.56 -11.90 -5.66
CA LEU A 444 -19.88 -10.54 -6.09
C LEU A 444 -21.05 -10.45 -7.08
N VAL A 445 -21.35 -11.51 -7.84
CA VAL A 445 -22.48 -11.54 -8.79
C VAL A 445 -23.84 -11.40 -8.10
N ASN A 446 -23.89 -11.72 -6.80
CA ASN A 446 -25.07 -11.61 -5.96
C ASN A 446 -25.22 -10.22 -5.33
N PHE A 447 -24.38 -9.26 -5.71
CA PHE A 447 -24.44 -7.89 -5.23
C PHE A 447 -24.70 -6.92 -6.37
N SER A 448 -25.29 -5.78 -6.03
CA SER A 448 -25.44 -4.63 -6.91
C SER A 448 -24.73 -3.43 -6.30
N LEU A 449 -23.94 -2.74 -7.13
CA LEU A 449 -23.19 -1.56 -6.77
C LEU A 449 -24.02 -0.38 -7.26
N LEU A 450 -24.37 0.50 -6.34
CA LEU A 450 -25.28 1.60 -6.58
C LEU A 450 -24.61 2.92 -6.19
N THR A 451 -24.94 3.98 -6.91
CA THR A 451 -24.62 5.36 -6.52
C THR A 451 -25.90 6.04 -6.05
N VAL A 452 -25.86 6.67 -4.89
CA VAL A 452 -26.98 7.39 -4.28
C VAL A 452 -26.64 8.87 -4.28
N ARG A 453 -27.38 9.65 -5.06
CA ARG A 453 -27.15 11.10 -5.16
C ARG A 453 -27.77 11.87 -4.01
N ASP A 454 -29.09 11.90 -3.98
CA ASP A 454 -29.89 12.65 -3.01
C ASP A 454 -31.10 11.84 -2.54
N ILE A 455 -31.68 12.28 -1.43
CA ILE A 455 -32.88 11.71 -0.82
C ILE A 455 -33.89 12.83 -0.68
N ARG A 456 -35.12 12.58 -1.11
CA ARG A 456 -36.27 13.46 -0.92
C ARG A 456 -37.24 12.81 0.05
N ILE A 457 -37.66 13.58 1.04
CA ILE A 457 -38.66 13.13 2.01
C ILE A 457 -40.05 13.49 1.48
N ILE A 458 -40.86 12.47 1.22
CA ILE A 458 -42.26 12.59 0.81
C ILE A 458 -43.11 12.66 2.09
N ASN A 459 -43.53 13.87 2.46
CA ASN A 459 -44.37 14.12 3.63
C ASN A 459 -45.60 14.98 3.26
N PRO A 460 -46.69 14.37 2.76
CA PRO A 460 -47.90 15.09 2.39
C PRO A 460 -48.72 15.61 3.59
N GLY A 461 -48.27 15.37 4.84
CA GLY A 461 -48.99 15.74 6.06
C GLY A 461 -50.22 14.88 6.32
N HIS A 462 -50.40 14.41 7.57
CA HIS A 462 -51.53 13.60 8.04
C HIS A 462 -51.82 12.27 7.31
N ILE A 463 -51.04 11.92 6.28
CA ILE A 463 -51.16 10.68 5.52
C ILE A 463 -49.90 9.86 5.78
N ALA A 464 -50.08 8.62 6.23
CA ALA A 464 -48.97 7.68 6.36
C ALA A 464 -48.46 7.28 4.98
N VAL A 465 -47.17 7.47 4.72
CA VAL A 465 -46.49 7.05 3.50
C VAL A 465 -45.60 5.85 3.82
N PRO A 466 -45.87 4.65 3.28
CA PRO A 466 -45.08 3.45 3.58
C PRO A 466 -43.60 3.56 3.18
N THR A 467 -43.32 4.31 2.11
CA THR A 467 -41.97 4.55 1.58
C THR A 467 -41.69 6.05 1.48
N PRO A 468 -41.43 6.73 2.61
CA PRO A 468 -41.35 8.18 2.65
C PRO A 468 -40.04 8.73 2.06
N PHE A 469 -39.07 7.88 1.72
CA PHE A 469 -37.75 8.31 1.25
C PHE A 469 -37.56 7.99 -0.24
N GLU A 470 -37.64 8.99 -1.10
CA GLU A 470 -37.35 8.86 -2.54
C GLU A 470 -35.87 9.12 -2.79
N HIS A 471 -35.13 8.09 -3.21
CA HIS A 471 -33.69 8.15 -3.47
C HIS A 471 -33.41 8.28 -4.96
N MET A 472 -32.45 9.13 -5.33
CA MET A 472 -31.97 9.22 -6.70
C MET A 472 -30.81 8.25 -6.93
N ILE A 473 -31.13 7.02 -7.36
CA ILE A 473 -30.19 5.90 -7.45
C ILE A 473 -29.77 5.61 -8.89
N GLY A 474 -28.46 5.51 -9.12
CA GLY A 474 -27.88 4.97 -10.35
C GLY A 474 -27.33 3.57 -10.11
N ASP A 475 -27.60 2.64 -11.04
CA ASP A 475 -27.02 1.30 -11.01
C ASP A 475 -25.64 1.33 -11.70
N LEU A 476 -24.62 0.73 -11.08
CA LEU A 476 -23.27 0.59 -11.61
C LEU A 476 -23.01 -0.83 -12.15
N HIS A 477 -24.02 -1.41 -12.79
CA HIS A 477 -23.94 -2.61 -13.65
C HIS A 477 -24.25 -2.29 -15.12
N VAL A 478 -24.07 -1.02 -15.51
CA VAL A 478 -24.45 -0.52 -16.83
C VAL A 478 -23.52 -1.10 -17.91
N PRO A 479 -24.05 -1.54 -19.07
CA PRO A 479 -23.22 -1.82 -20.24
C PRO A 479 -22.31 -0.62 -20.54
N PHE A 480 -21.06 -0.83 -20.95
CA PHE A 480 -20.01 0.21 -21.07
C PHE A 480 -20.39 1.45 -21.91
N GLN A 481 -21.40 1.34 -22.77
CA GLN A 481 -21.93 2.42 -23.62
C GLN A 481 -23.24 3.05 -23.14
N ALA A 482 -23.83 2.54 -22.05
CA ALA A 482 -25.09 3.02 -21.54
C ALA A 482 -24.90 4.09 -20.44
N TYR A 483 -25.79 5.07 -20.47
CA TYR A 483 -25.77 6.23 -19.59
C TYR A 483 -26.09 5.83 -18.16
N LEU A 484 -25.26 6.26 -17.20
CA LEU A 484 -25.63 6.23 -15.80
C LEU A 484 -26.81 7.18 -15.59
N LYS A 485 -27.99 6.62 -15.35
CA LYS A 485 -29.21 7.38 -15.08
C LYS A 485 -29.61 7.18 -13.64
N HIS A 486 -29.58 8.25 -12.85
CA HIS A 486 -30.21 8.25 -11.53
C HIS A 486 -31.72 8.21 -11.71
N ARG A 487 -32.35 7.16 -11.20
CA ARG A 487 -33.80 6.98 -11.20
C ARG A 487 -34.33 7.10 -9.77
N PRO A 488 -35.49 7.73 -9.57
CA PRO A 488 -36.12 7.77 -8.26
C PRO A 488 -36.52 6.35 -7.84
N ARG A 489 -36.19 5.96 -6.61
CA ARG A 489 -36.61 4.72 -5.96
C ARG A 489 -37.13 5.05 -4.56
N SER A 490 -38.39 4.77 -4.29
CA SER A 490 -39.00 4.98 -2.97
C SER A 490 -38.67 3.82 -2.04
N LEU A 491 -38.14 4.14 -0.86
CA LEU A 491 -37.76 3.18 0.18
C LEU A 491 -38.45 3.55 1.51
N ASP A 492 -38.65 2.54 2.35
CA ASP A 492 -39.18 2.64 3.71
C ASP A 492 -38.12 3.14 4.71
N GLN A 493 -36.84 2.86 4.42
CA GLN A 493 -35.68 3.37 5.14
C GLN A 493 -34.79 4.21 4.22
N TYR A 494 -34.03 5.13 4.81
CA TYR A 494 -33.07 5.94 4.06
C TYR A 494 -31.70 5.28 3.98
N ILE A 495 -30.99 5.53 2.87
CA ILE A 495 -29.59 5.17 2.62
C ILE A 495 -28.81 6.49 2.52
N ASN A 496 -27.51 6.50 2.81
CA ASN A 496 -26.73 7.74 2.79
C ASN A 496 -26.69 8.42 1.40
N SER A 497 -26.92 9.73 1.34
CA SER A 497 -26.69 10.56 0.13
C SER A 497 -25.21 10.66 -0.22
N HIS A 498 -24.91 11.07 -1.46
CA HIS A 498 -23.54 11.24 -1.98
C HIS A 498 -22.65 10.01 -1.73
N SER A 499 -23.21 8.81 -1.88
CA SER A 499 -22.54 7.58 -1.50
C SER A 499 -22.53 6.54 -2.62
N VAL A 500 -21.49 5.71 -2.60
CA VAL A 500 -21.44 4.47 -3.37
C VAL A 500 -21.70 3.32 -2.40
N VAL A 501 -22.72 2.52 -2.67
CA VAL A 501 -23.17 1.44 -1.78
C VAL A 501 -23.19 0.10 -2.52
N LEU A 502 -22.82 -0.95 -1.80
CA LEU A 502 -22.98 -2.33 -2.23
C LEU A 502 -24.22 -2.91 -1.55
N THR A 503 -25.18 -3.44 -2.30
CA THR A 503 -26.39 -4.09 -1.77
C THR A 503 -26.47 -5.52 -2.25
N GLN A 504 -27.10 -6.39 -1.48
CA GLN A 504 -27.46 -7.71 -2.01
C GLN A 504 -28.46 -7.53 -3.16
N ARG A 505 -28.24 -8.26 -4.25
CA ARG A 505 -29.12 -8.26 -5.41
C ARG A 505 -30.41 -8.98 -5.02
N SER A 506 -31.54 -8.29 -5.19
CA SER A 506 -32.86 -8.80 -4.88
C SER A 506 -33.82 -8.42 -6.01
N GLU A 507 -34.78 -9.29 -6.32
CA GLU A 507 -35.90 -8.95 -7.21
C GLU A 507 -36.83 -7.91 -6.57
N ASP A 508 -36.80 -7.81 -5.24
CA ASP A 508 -37.54 -6.81 -4.49
C ASP A 508 -36.90 -5.42 -4.64
N THR A 509 -37.73 -4.40 -4.84
CA THR A 509 -37.29 -3.01 -4.86
C THR A 509 -36.89 -2.49 -3.47
N ARG A 510 -37.02 -3.28 -2.40
CA ARG A 510 -36.46 -2.95 -1.08
C ARG A 510 -34.94 -3.12 -1.03
N ILE A 511 -34.27 -2.18 -0.38
CA ILE A 511 -32.84 -2.27 -0.04
C ILE A 511 -32.76 -2.42 1.48
N SER A 512 -32.78 -3.66 1.96
CA SER A 512 -32.79 -3.98 3.39
C SER A 512 -31.39 -4.21 3.98
N ARG A 513 -30.43 -4.61 3.15
CA ARG A 513 -29.05 -4.90 3.54
C ARG A 513 -28.09 -4.29 2.54
N TYR A 514 -27.33 -3.29 2.99
CA TYR A 514 -26.32 -2.61 2.19
C TYR A 514 -25.07 -2.31 3.02
N LEU A 515 -23.97 -2.09 2.31
CA LEU A 515 -22.69 -1.64 2.85
C LEU A 515 -22.31 -0.34 2.14
N ASN A 516 -22.04 0.72 2.91
CA ASN A 516 -21.59 1.99 2.35
C ASN A 516 -20.08 1.92 2.10
N LEU A 517 -19.67 2.10 0.84
CA LEU A 517 -18.26 2.09 0.43
C LEU A 517 -17.66 3.49 0.33
N SER A 518 -18.45 4.54 0.55
CA SER A 518 -17.91 5.88 0.76
C SER A 518 -17.32 5.97 2.18
N PRO A 519 -16.17 6.63 2.34
CA PRO A 519 -15.53 7.53 1.38
C PRO A 519 -14.56 6.85 0.39
N PHE A 520 -14.32 5.54 0.43
CA PHE A 520 -13.33 4.88 -0.43
C PHE A 520 -13.68 4.88 -1.92
N TYR A 521 -14.97 4.89 -2.24
CA TYR A 521 -15.48 5.09 -3.59
C TYR A 521 -16.43 6.29 -3.64
N LEU A 522 -16.26 7.09 -4.68
CA LEU A 522 -17.03 8.31 -4.94
C LEU A 522 -17.62 8.26 -6.34
N ASP A 523 -18.83 8.78 -6.50
CA ASP A 523 -19.37 9.12 -7.80
C ASP A 523 -19.33 10.64 -7.97
N LYS A 524 -18.46 11.11 -8.85
CA LYS A 524 -18.34 12.55 -9.13
C LYS A 524 -19.64 13.14 -9.71
N THR A 525 -20.44 12.35 -10.41
CA THR A 525 -21.73 12.82 -10.96
C THR A 525 -22.78 13.05 -9.87
N ALA A 526 -22.65 12.39 -8.71
CA ALA A 526 -23.51 12.62 -7.56
C ALA A 526 -23.33 14.03 -6.95
N PHE A 527 -22.22 14.71 -7.23
CA PHE A 527 -21.93 16.07 -6.74
C PHE A 527 -22.31 17.17 -7.76
N GLY A 528 -23.13 16.87 -8.77
CA GLY A 528 -23.68 17.87 -9.69
C GLY A 528 -22.74 18.33 -10.83
N GLU A 529 -21.54 17.76 -10.93
CA GLU A 529 -20.51 18.17 -11.91
C GLU A 529 -20.69 17.62 -13.34
N SER A 530 -21.72 16.81 -13.62
CA SER A 530 -21.87 16.10 -14.90
C SER A 530 -22.71 16.84 -15.95
N LYS A 531 -22.34 18.08 -16.31
CA LYS A 531 -22.86 18.68 -17.54
C LYS A 531 -22.18 18.02 -18.75
N GLY A 532 -22.77 16.96 -19.30
CA GLY A 532 -22.48 16.44 -20.64
C GLY A 532 -21.49 15.28 -20.78
N LYS A 533 -21.16 14.54 -19.70
CA LYS A 533 -20.36 13.30 -19.78
C LYS A 533 -21.26 12.07 -19.60
N ASN A 534 -21.11 11.10 -20.50
CA ASN A 534 -22.04 9.98 -20.68
C ASN A 534 -21.68 8.70 -19.89
N THR A 535 -20.51 8.66 -19.26
CA THR A 535 -19.97 7.49 -18.57
C THR A 535 -20.00 7.66 -17.04
N PRO A 536 -20.18 6.57 -16.26
CA PRO A 536 -20.03 6.60 -14.80
C PRO A 536 -18.69 7.22 -14.40
N MET A 537 -18.71 8.30 -13.62
CA MET A 537 -17.49 8.97 -13.13
C MET A 537 -17.16 8.49 -11.72
N ILE A 538 -16.89 7.19 -11.61
CA ILE A 538 -16.56 6.56 -10.34
C ILE A 538 -15.07 6.69 -10.06
N TYR A 539 -14.76 7.08 -8.84
CA TYR A 539 -13.41 7.30 -8.34
C TYR A 539 -13.15 6.41 -7.13
N THR A 540 -11.93 5.90 -7.00
CA THR A 540 -11.48 5.08 -5.88
C THR A 540 -10.32 5.76 -5.16
N LEU A 541 -10.27 5.67 -3.82
CA LEU A 541 -9.19 6.25 -3.03
C LEU A 541 -7.85 5.66 -3.46
N HIS A 542 -6.94 6.53 -3.89
CA HIS A 542 -5.63 6.15 -4.43
C HIS A 542 -4.49 6.39 -3.44
N HIS A 543 -4.46 7.56 -2.82
CA HIS A 543 -3.55 7.89 -1.70
C HIS A 543 -4.01 9.16 -1.03
N TRP A 544 -3.37 9.52 0.08
CA TRP A 544 -3.58 10.81 0.72
C TRP A 544 -2.29 11.43 1.24
N LYS A 545 -2.38 12.70 1.61
CA LYS A 545 -1.35 13.42 2.33
C LYS A 545 -2.01 14.42 3.27
N ALA A 546 -1.79 14.26 4.57
CA ALA A 546 -2.47 15.04 5.61
C ALA A 546 -4.00 14.98 5.42
N HIS A 547 -4.67 16.11 5.18
CA HIS A 547 -6.12 16.20 4.97
C HIS A 547 -6.50 16.35 3.48
N THR A 548 -5.60 15.99 2.56
CA THR A 548 -5.86 15.99 1.11
C THR A 548 -5.91 14.55 0.61
N PHE A 549 -7.02 14.19 -0.03
CA PHE A 549 -7.29 12.84 -0.51
C PHE A 549 -7.30 12.82 -2.03
N ILE A 550 -6.58 11.87 -2.62
CA ILE A 550 -6.45 11.71 -4.06
C ILE A 550 -7.19 10.45 -4.44
N PHE A 551 -8.13 10.59 -5.37
CA PHE A 551 -8.91 9.50 -5.91
C PHE A 551 -8.59 9.31 -7.38
N GLN A 552 -8.49 8.07 -7.84
CA GLN A 552 -8.26 7.70 -9.23
C GLN A 552 -9.57 7.28 -9.89
N ASN A 553 -9.78 7.68 -11.14
CA ASN A 553 -10.92 7.24 -11.93
C ASN A 553 -10.86 5.72 -12.16
N VAL A 554 -11.94 5.01 -11.89
CA VAL A 554 -12.04 3.56 -12.08
C VAL A 554 -11.91 3.16 -13.55
N ASN A 555 -12.33 4.04 -14.48
CA ASN A 555 -12.14 3.84 -15.92
C ASN A 555 -10.77 4.34 -16.42
N TYR A 556 -9.81 4.59 -15.53
CA TYR A 556 -8.44 4.93 -15.92
C TYR A 556 -7.86 3.83 -16.83
N ASN A 557 -7.35 4.25 -17.99
CA ASN A 557 -6.73 3.35 -18.96
C ASN A 557 -5.23 3.63 -18.99
N VAL A 558 -4.47 2.74 -18.34
CA VAL A 558 -3.01 2.80 -18.25
C VAL A 558 -2.33 2.85 -19.62
N ASN A 559 -2.93 2.24 -20.65
CA ASN A 559 -2.38 2.21 -22.00
C ASN A 559 -2.59 3.52 -22.79
N GLN A 560 -3.43 4.43 -22.29
CA GLN A 560 -3.72 5.73 -22.90
C GLN A 560 -3.18 6.92 -22.08
N ALA A 561 -2.53 6.65 -20.95
CA ALA A 561 -1.93 7.66 -20.10
C ALA A 561 -0.84 8.44 -20.87
N GLY A 562 -0.94 9.77 -20.87
CA GLY A 562 0.06 10.66 -21.50
C GLY A 562 -0.14 10.97 -23.00
N GLN A 563 -1.17 10.42 -23.66
CA GLN A 563 -1.49 10.81 -25.05
C GLN A 563 -2.25 12.15 -25.08
N GLN A 564 -1.72 13.14 -25.81
CA GLN A 564 -2.22 14.53 -25.88
C GLN A 564 -3.69 14.71 -26.36
N ASN A 565 -4.37 13.65 -26.82
CA ASN A 565 -5.76 13.70 -27.29
C ASN A 565 -6.70 12.63 -26.66
N SER A 566 -6.27 11.98 -25.58
CA SER A 566 -7.22 11.26 -24.71
C SER A 566 -7.97 12.30 -23.84
N PRO A 567 -9.18 12.03 -23.34
CA PRO A 567 -9.88 12.95 -22.42
C PRO A 567 -9.19 12.98 -21.03
N SER A 568 -7.91 13.33 -20.98
CA SER A 568 -6.99 13.21 -19.85
C SER A 568 -6.88 14.52 -19.06
N SER A 569 -8.02 15.01 -18.60
CA SER A 569 -8.12 15.99 -17.50
C SER A 569 -8.84 15.43 -16.27
N ILE A 570 -9.08 14.10 -16.23
CA ILE A 570 -10.08 13.50 -15.33
C ILE A 570 -9.62 12.17 -14.70
N ASP A 571 -8.33 11.85 -14.75
CA ASP A 571 -7.79 10.59 -14.19
C ASP A 571 -7.75 10.60 -12.66
N PHE A 572 -7.57 11.79 -12.08
CA PHE A 572 -7.54 11.96 -10.63
C PHE A 572 -8.49 13.07 -10.18
N LEU A 573 -9.15 12.83 -9.06
CA LEU A 573 -9.92 13.80 -8.29
C LEU A 573 -9.15 14.09 -7.00
N VAL A 574 -8.79 15.35 -6.78
CA VAL A 574 -8.08 15.79 -5.57
C VAL A 574 -9.10 16.50 -4.68
N VAL A 575 -9.48 15.86 -3.57
CA VAL A 575 -10.39 16.41 -2.57
C VAL A 575 -9.56 17.11 -1.50
N ARG A 576 -9.76 18.42 -1.35
CA ARG A 576 -9.01 19.28 -0.42
C ARG A 576 -9.93 19.95 0.59
N PRO A 577 -9.44 20.32 1.80
CA PRO A 577 -10.24 20.93 2.86
C PRO A 577 -11.06 22.16 2.43
N GLU A 578 -10.61 22.89 1.41
CA GLU A 578 -11.26 24.11 0.93
C GLU A 578 -12.43 23.85 -0.04
N MET A 579 -12.68 22.60 -0.42
CA MET A 579 -13.73 22.23 -1.38
C MET A 579 -15.06 21.98 -0.67
N GLU A 580 -15.96 22.97 -0.70
CA GLU A 580 -17.29 22.89 -0.07
C GLU A 580 -18.12 21.70 -0.60
N ASP A 581 -18.10 21.44 -1.91
CA ASP A 581 -18.89 20.37 -2.53
C ASP A 581 -18.51 18.96 -2.02
N TYR A 582 -17.30 18.78 -1.51
CA TYR A 582 -16.78 17.50 -1.03
C TYR A 582 -16.58 17.46 0.50
N GLN A 583 -17.15 18.42 1.23
CA GLN A 583 -16.99 18.49 2.68
C GLN A 583 -17.44 17.20 3.39
N ILE A 584 -18.54 16.58 2.93
CA ILE A 584 -19.02 15.29 3.49
C ILE A 584 -17.98 14.18 3.37
N ILE A 585 -17.20 14.15 2.28
CA ILE A 585 -16.16 13.13 2.06
C ILE A 585 -14.97 13.38 2.98
N LEU A 586 -14.59 14.63 3.19
CA LEU A 586 -13.53 15.00 4.14
C LEU A 586 -13.91 14.60 5.58
N GLU A 587 -15.15 14.87 5.99
CA GLU A 587 -15.66 14.50 7.31
C GLU A 587 -15.69 12.97 7.50
N GLN A 588 -16.14 12.23 6.48
CA GLN A 588 -16.12 10.77 6.48
C GLN A 588 -14.69 10.22 6.58
N MET A 589 -13.74 10.70 5.76
CA MET A 589 -12.34 10.29 5.82
C MET A 589 -11.72 10.60 7.18
N ASN A 590 -11.97 11.80 7.73
CA ASN A 590 -11.43 12.19 9.03
C ASN A 590 -12.00 11.34 10.17
N SER A 591 -13.30 10.99 10.15
CA SER A 591 -13.83 10.03 11.13
C SER A 591 -13.19 8.67 10.95
N PHE A 592 -13.10 8.16 9.71
CA PHE A 592 -12.48 6.87 9.44
C PHE A 592 -11.05 6.81 9.99
N ILE A 593 -10.22 7.82 9.70
CA ILE A 593 -8.84 7.92 10.18
C ILE A 593 -8.81 7.94 11.71
N LYS A 594 -9.71 8.69 12.35
CA LYS A 594 -9.80 8.75 13.80
C LYS A 594 -10.19 7.41 14.42
N ASP A 595 -11.13 6.70 13.80
CA ASP A 595 -11.66 5.44 14.36
C ASP A 595 -10.70 4.26 14.16
N ILE A 596 -9.93 4.24 13.06
CA ILE A 596 -9.02 3.13 12.72
C ILE A 596 -7.55 3.43 13.09
N GLY A 597 -7.14 4.71 13.08
CA GLY A 597 -5.75 5.14 13.24
C GLY A 597 -5.32 5.45 14.67
N GLY A 598 -6.25 5.51 15.63
CA GLY A 598 -6.02 5.82 17.05
C GLY A 598 -5.96 7.30 17.38
#